data_AF-A0A837AE20-F1
#
_entry.id   AF-A0A837AE20-F1
#
_cell.length_a   1.000
_cell.length_b   1.000
_cell.length_c   1.000
_cell.angle_alpha   90.00
_cell.angle_beta   90.00
_cell.angle_gamma   90.00
#
_symmetry.space_group_name_H-M   'P 1'
#
loop_
_entity.id
_entity.type
_entity.pdbx_description
1 polymer ?
#
loop_
_entity_poly.entity_id
_entity_poly.type
_entity_poly.pdbx_seq_one_letter_code
_entity_poly.pdbx_strand_id
1 'polypeptide(L)'
;MKLTITDAAKEKIQNKVQGDAKFFLSLDDGVGNYSDAGSCAIDTSFDLIAVDPDLEDKDFNASMDSDLGPIYYKDYSGSFLEQNLKFDVMYNALILSGDSGMIDGNVPVIDKRK
;
A
#
# COMPACT_ATOMS: atom_id res chain seq x y z
N MET A 1 6.49 -7.41 10.20
CA MET A 1 6.56 -7.22 8.74
C MET A 1 7.45 -6.04 8.41
N LYS A 2 8.20 -6.15 7.31
CA LYS A 2 9.02 -5.08 6.76
C LYS A 2 8.77 -4.99 5.25
N LEU A 3 8.68 -3.77 4.73
CA LEU A 3 8.54 -3.49 3.31
C LEU A 3 9.80 -2.81 2.77
N THR A 4 10.50 -3.52 1.88
CA THR A 4 11.63 -2.95 1.14
C THR A 4 11.11 -2.29 -0.13
N ILE A 5 11.54 -1.06 -0.43
CA ILE A 5 11.08 -0.32 -1.61
C ILE A 5 12.28 -0.09 -2.51
N THR A 6 12.28 -0.64 -3.73
CA THR A 6 13.37 -0.41 -4.68
C THR A 6 13.45 1.05 -5.09
N ASP A 7 14.60 1.49 -5.60
CA ASP A 7 14.76 2.87 -6.07
C ASP A 7 13.77 3.22 -7.18
N ALA A 8 13.48 2.28 -8.09
CA ALA A 8 12.47 2.46 -9.13
C ALA A 8 11.06 2.63 -8.54
N ALA A 9 10.71 1.86 -7.51
CA ALA A 9 9.43 2.00 -6.81
C ALA A 9 9.36 3.34 -6.04
N LYS A 10 10.44 3.75 -5.37
CA LYS A 10 10.53 5.06 -4.69
C LYS A 10 10.32 6.19 -5.70
N GLU A 11 11.00 6.16 -6.84
CA GLU A 11 10.85 7.16 -7.89
C GLU A 11 9.40 7.22 -8.40
N LYS A 12 8.78 6.06 -8.67
CA LYS A 12 7.39 5.98 -9.11
C LYS A 12 6.42 6.59 -8.09
N ILE A 13 6.62 6.31 -6.79
CA ILE A 13 5.80 6.86 -5.71
C ILE A 13 6.00 8.38 -5.62
N GLN A 14 7.25 8.86 -5.62
CA GLN A 14 7.61 10.28 -5.51
C GLN A 14 7.14 11.12 -6.70
N ASN A 15 7.08 10.54 -7.90
CA ASN A 15 6.52 11.19 -9.09
C ASN A 15 5.02 11.50 -8.94
N LYS A 16 4.30 10.79 -8.06
CA LYS A 16 2.88 10.99 -7.80
C LYS A 16 2.60 11.69 -6.46
N VAL A 17 3.43 11.44 -5.46
CA VAL A 17 3.27 11.93 -4.09
C VAL A 17 4.51 12.74 -3.73
N GLN A 18 4.40 14.06 -3.81
CA GLN A 18 5.49 14.99 -3.47
C GLN A 18 5.35 15.51 -2.04
N GLY A 19 6.47 15.68 -1.33
CA GLY A 19 6.49 16.18 0.05
C GLY A 19 6.18 15.09 1.07
N ASP A 20 5.95 15.52 2.32
CA ASP A 20 5.69 14.62 3.44
C ASP A 20 4.27 14.02 3.36
N ALA A 21 4.15 12.73 3.68
CA ALA A 21 2.90 11.99 3.60
C ALA A 21 2.92 10.80 4.56
N LYS A 22 1.75 10.52 5.15
CA LYS A 22 1.47 9.22 5.75
C LYS A 22 0.95 8.29 4.66
N PHE A 23 1.35 7.02 4.70
CA PHE A 23 0.93 6.03 3.72
C PHE A 23 0.05 4.94 4.33
N PHE A 24 -1.01 4.62 3.60
CA PHE A 24 -1.92 3.51 3.85
C PHE A 24 -1.76 2.46 2.75
N LEU A 25 -1.63 1.19 3.13
CA LEU A 25 -1.77 0.06 2.23
C LEU A 25 -3.18 -0.52 2.43
N SER A 26 -4.11 -0.11 1.57
CA SER A 26 -5.54 -0.44 1.67
C SER A 26 -5.83 -1.68 0.85
N LEU A 27 -6.33 -2.74 1.47
CA LEU A 27 -6.95 -3.84 0.73
C LEU A 27 -8.26 -3.34 0.11
N ASP A 28 -8.41 -3.50 -1.20
CA ASP A 28 -9.58 -3.07 -1.95
C ASP A 28 -10.67 -4.15 -1.92
N ASP A 29 -11.34 -4.29 -0.77
CA ASP A 29 -12.31 -5.34 -0.43
C ASP A 29 -13.74 -4.83 -0.14
N GLY A 30 -14.00 -3.56 -0.40
CA GLY A 30 -15.24 -2.83 -0.14
C GLY A 30 -15.36 -2.30 1.29
N VAL A 31 -14.32 -2.38 2.11
CA VAL A 31 -14.35 -1.94 3.52
C VAL A 31 -13.55 -0.65 3.71
N GLY A 32 -14.10 0.28 4.50
CA GLY A 32 -13.43 1.53 4.88
C GLY A 32 -13.52 2.63 3.84
N ASN A 33 -12.92 3.79 4.12
CA ASN A 33 -13.04 5.01 3.32
C ASN A 33 -12.27 4.98 1.97
N TYR A 34 -11.47 3.94 1.76
CA TYR A 34 -10.45 3.87 0.73
C TYR A 34 -10.48 2.56 -0.04
N SER A 35 -11.66 1.99 -0.19
CA SER A 35 -11.89 0.85 -1.04
C SER A 35 -13.01 1.18 -2.00
N ASP A 36 -12.74 1.03 -3.29
CA ASP A 36 -13.66 1.25 -4.39
C ASP A 36 -14.25 -0.07 -4.92
N ALA A 37 -13.77 -1.22 -4.41
CA ALA A 37 -14.31 -2.53 -4.72
C ALA A 37 -15.77 -2.69 -4.33
N GLY A 38 -16.57 -3.22 -5.26
CA GLY A 38 -17.88 -3.80 -4.95
C GLY A 38 -17.72 -5.15 -4.24
N SER A 39 -18.82 -5.71 -3.73
CA SER A 39 -18.88 -6.99 -2.98
C SER A 39 -18.42 -8.25 -3.74
N CYS A 40 -17.77 -8.11 -4.90
CA CYS A 40 -17.37 -9.17 -5.81
C CYS A 40 -15.88 -9.08 -6.23
N ALA A 41 -15.01 -8.42 -5.46
CA ALA A 41 -13.57 -8.51 -5.68
C ALA A 41 -13.13 -9.98 -5.56
N ILE A 42 -12.57 -10.54 -6.64
CA ILE A 42 -12.12 -11.94 -6.72
C ILE A 42 -10.63 -12.07 -6.36
N ASP A 43 -9.85 -11.02 -6.64
CA ASP A 43 -8.40 -11.02 -6.49
C ASP A 43 -7.98 -10.15 -5.30
N THR A 44 -6.88 -10.53 -4.65
CA THR A 44 -6.22 -9.70 -3.64
C THR A 44 -5.61 -8.48 -4.32
N SER A 45 -6.21 -7.31 -4.12
CA SER A 45 -5.71 -6.05 -4.67
C SER A 45 -5.51 -5.01 -3.57
N PHE A 46 -4.40 -4.28 -3.66
CA PHE A 46 -4.04 -3.24 -2.72
C PHE A 46 -3.83 -1.90 -3.42
N ASP A 47 -4.24 -0.83 -2.74
CA ASP A 47 -3.88 0.55 -3.09
C ASP A 47 -2.84 1.10 -2.10
N LEU A 48 -1.84 1.81 -2.61
CA LEU A 48 -0.95 2.63 -1.80
C LEU A 48 -1.46 4.08 -1.79
N ILE A 49 -1.96 4.51 -0.65
CA ILE A 49 -2.68 5.78 -0.51
C ILE A 49 -1.88 6.73 0.36
N ALA A 50 -1.51 7.88 -0.20
CA ALA A 50 -0.94 8.98 0.54
C ALA A 50 -2.05 9.83 1.16
N VAL A 51 -1.93 10.10 2.45
CA VAL A 51 -2.85 10.92 3.24
C VAL A 51 -2.07 11.97 4.04
N ASP A 52 -2.79 12.95 4.59
CA ASP A 52 -2.15 14.01 5.38
C ASP A 52 -1.38 13.38 6.56
N PRO A 53 -0.16 13.85 6.89
CA PRO A 53 0.68 13.24 7.92
C PRO A 53 -0.03 13.05 9.27
N ASP A 54 -0.90 13.99 9.64
CA ASP A 54 -1.64 13.99 10.90
C ASP A 54 -2.99 13.26 10.83
N LEU A 55 -3.37 12.69 9.67
CA LEU A 55 -4.64 11.99 9.53
C LEU A 55 -4.65 10.71 10.37
N GLU A 56 -5.63 10.57 11.24
CA GLU A 56 -5.92 9.34 11.96
C GLU A 56 -7.12 8.63 11.33
N ASP A 57 -6.97 7.35 11.05
CA ASP A 57 -8.06 6.48 10.60
C ASP A 57 -7.98 5.15 11.37
N LYS A 58 -9.05 4.85 12.12
CA LYS A 58 -9.13 3.69 13.01
C LYS A 58 -9.07 2.36 12.27
N ASP A 59 -9.38 2.35 10.97
CA ASP A 59 -9.36 1.13 10.17
C ASP A 59 -7.90 0.75 9.83
N PHE A 60 -6.96 1.69 9.84
CA PHE A 60 -5.52 1.49 9.60
C PHE A 60 -4.76 1.35 10.91
N ASN A 61 -5.11 0.31 11.67
CA ASN A 61 -4.69 0.07 13.04
C ASN A 61 -3.42 -0.78 13.22
N ALA A 62 -2.82 -1.26 12.13
CA ALA A 62 -1.55 -1.97 12.13
C ALA A 62 -0.53 -1.26 11.22
N SER A 63 0.76 -1.51 11.44
CA SER A 63 1.83 -0.86 10.66
C SER A 63 2.99 -1.79 10.33
N MET A 64 3.71 -1.46 9.26
CA MET A 64 4.95 -2.12 8.84
C MET A 64 6.04 -1.07 8.59
N ASP A 65 7.27 -1.44 8.88
CA ASP A 65 8.43 -0.56 8.65
C ASP A 65 8.77 -0.52 7.17
N SER A 66 9.07 0.69 6.64
CA SER A 66 9.55 0.87 5.28
C SER A 66 10.57 2.00 5.17
N ASP A 67 11.26 2.07 4.03
CA ASP A 67 12.21 3.14 3.71
C ASP A 67 11.53 4.52 3.54
N LEU A 68 10.20 4.57 3.41
CA LEU A 68 9.42 5.81 3.36
C LEU A 68 8.84 6.19 4.74
N GLY A 69 9.19 5.45 5.80
CA GLY A 69 8.55 5.53 7.10
C GLY A 69 7.51 4.42 7.30
N PRO A 70 6.73 4.47 8.40
CA PRO A 70 5.71 3.47 8.66
C PRO A 70 4.60 3.53 7.61
N ILE A 71 4.23 2.35 7.08
CA ILE A 71 3.03 2.19 6.25
C ILE A 71 1.97 1.50 7.09
N TYR A 72 0.77 2.07 7.15
CA TYR A 72 -0.32 1.54 7.94
C TYR A 72 -1.27 0.72 7.07
N TYR A 73 -1.88 -0.31 7.64
CA TYR A 73 -2.81 -1.20 6.97
C TYR A 73 -3.88 -1.66 7.97
N LYS A 74 -4.96 -2.24 7.44
CA LYS A 74 -6.01 -2.83 8.27
C LYS A 74 -5.48 -4.13 8.86
N ASP A 75 -5.52 -4.31 10.17
CA ASP A 75 -4.90 -5.49 10.83
C ASP A 75 -5.34 -6.82 10.19
N TYR A 76 -6.62 -6.96 9.85
CA TYR A 76 -7.14 -8.16 9.19
C TYR A 76 -6.58 -8.37 7.77
N SER A 77 -6.22 -7.31 7.03
CA SER A 77 -5.61 -7.46 5.71
C SER A 77 -4.18 -7.97 5.80
N GLY A 78 -3.58 -7.96 7.00
CA GLY A 78 -2.31 -8.59 7.30
C GLY A 78 -2.27 -10.09 6.99
N SER A 79 -3.41 -10.78 6.93
CA SER A 79 -3.45 -12.20 6.53
C SER A 79 -3.09 -12.44 5.06
N PHE A 80 -3.15 -11.41 4.22
CA PHE A 80 -2.72 -11.45 2.82
C PHE A 80 -1.29 -10.95 2.62
N LEU A 81 -0.62 -10.55 3.69
CA LEU A 81 0.73 -10.00 3.69
C LEU A 81 1.70 -10.99 4.36
N GLU A 82 2.98 -10.82 4.07
CA GLU A 82 4.05 -11.70 4.56
C GLU A 82 5.11 -10.91 5.34
N GLN A 83 6.05 -11.62 5.99
CA GLN A 83 7.02 -10.97 6.86
C GLN A 83 7.99 -10.04 6.11
N ASN A 84 8.45 -10.46 4.93
CA ASN A 84 9.33 -9.67 4.08
C ASN A 84 8.61 -9.29 2.78
N LEU A 85 8.16 -8.05 2.72
CA LEU A 85 7.49 -7.51 1.55
C LEU A 85 8.46 -6.69 0.70
N LYS A 86 8.16 -6.59 -0.58
CA LYS A 86 8.90 -5.76 -1.53
C LYS A 86 7.93 -5.00 -2.43
N PHE A 87 8.18 -3.69 -2.58
CA PHE A 87 7.69 -2.91 -3.70
C PHE A 87 8.76 -2.79 -4.78
N ASP A 88 8.37 -3.11 -6.01
CA ASP A 88 9.19 -2.92 -7.21
C ASP A 88 8.36 -2.38 -8.37
N VAL A 89 9.00 -2.10 -9.51
CA VAL A 89 8.32 -1.68 -10.73
C VAL A 89 8.49 -2.71 -11.85
N MET A 90 7.37 -3.15 -12.41
CA MET A 90 7.35 -4.00 -13.60
C MET A 90 6.32 -3.44 -14.59
N TYR A 91 6.69 -3.28 -15.85
CA TYR A 91 5.81 -2.70 -16.90
C TYR A 91 5.13 -1.37 -16.48
N ASN A 92 5.86 -0.52 -15.75
CA ASN A 92 5.35 0.74 -15.20
C ASN A 92 4.16 0.58 -14.21
N ALA A 93 3.95 -0.61 -13.65
CA ALA A 93 3.08 -0.85 -12.50
C ALA A 93 3.94 -1.00 -11.23
N LEU A 94 3.42 -0.55 -10.10
CA LEU A 94 4.01 -0.87 -8.79
C LEU A 94 3.57 -2.28 -8.44
N ILE A 95 4.50 -3.14 -8.05
CA ILE A 95 4.26 -4.56 -7.76
C ILE A 95 4.50 -4.80 -6.29
N LEU A 96 3.57 -5.48 -5.61
CA LEU A 96 3.76 -6.00 -4.26
C LEU A 96 4.11 -7.48 -4.32
N SER A 97 5.22 -7.86 -3.68
CA SER A 97 5.59 -9.27 -3.51
C SER A 97 6.01 -9.57 -2.08
N GLY A 98 5.88 -10.84 -1.70
CA GLY A 98 6.37 -11.43 -0.46
C GLY A 98 7.43 -12.51 -0.69
N ASP A 99 7.75 -13.26 0.36
CA ASP A 99 8.63 -14.43 0.33
C ASP A 99 8.07 -15.55 -0.58
N SER A 100 6.74 -15.69 -0.70
CA SER A 100 6.09 -16.70 -1.54
C SER A 100 5.88 -16.29 -3.00
N GLY A 101 6.20 -15.04 -3.38
CA GLY A 101 6.03 -14.51 -4.73
C GLY A 101 5.16 -13.27 -4.81
N MET A 102 4.56 -13.03 -5.97
CA MET A 102 3.74 -11.84 -6.23
C MET A 102 2.42 -11.90 -5.47
N ILE A 103 2.09 -10.83 -4.76
CA ILE A 103 0.83 -10.64 -4.04
C ILE A 103 -0.14 -9.81 -4.90
N ASP A 104 0.34 -8.68 -5.42
CA ASP A 104 -0.42 -7.82 -6.33
C ASP A 104 0.49 -7.30 -7.46
N GLY A 105 0.05 -7.51 -8.69
CA GLY A 105 0.76 -7.13 -9.91
C GLY A 105 0.51 -5.70 -10.40
N ASN A 106 -0.34 -4.94 -9.73
CA ASN A 106 -0.60 -3.54 -10.08
C ASN A 106 -1.20 -2.77 -8.91
N VAL A 107 -0.35 -2.35 -7.96
CA VAL A 107 -0.72 -1.49 -6.83
C VAL A 107 -0.82 -0.03 -7.30
N PRO A 108 -2.02 0.55 -7.36
CA PRO A 108 -2.17 1.97 -7.66
C PRO A 108 -1.56 2.81 -6.54
N VAL A 109 -0.82 3.85 -6.90
CA VAL A 109 -0.43 4.91 -5.97
C VAL A 109 -1.49 6.00 -6.06
N ILE A 110 -2.07 6.46 -4.96
CA ILE A 110 -3.16 7.44 -4.94
C ILE A 110 -2.82 8.55 -3.94
N ASP A 111 -2.93 9.81 -4.35
CA ASP A 111 -2.76 10.95 -3.44
C ASP A 111 -4.14 11.48 -3.02
N LYS A 112 -4.44 11.43 -1.73
CA LYS A 112 -5.70 11.90 -1.11
C LYS A 112 -5.47 13.04 -0.10
N ARG A 113 -4.25 13.60 -0.06
CA ARG A 113 -3.92 14.78 0.76
C ARG A 113 -4.70 16.01 0.32
N LYS A 114 -4.91 16.96 1.24
CA LYS A 114 -5.67 18.20 1.00
C LYS A 114 -4.80 19.42 0.77
#